data_AF-A0A2V8BW73-F1
#
_entry.id   AF-A0A2V8BW73-F1
#
_cell.length_a   1.000
_cell.length_b   1.000
_cell.length_c   1.000
_cell.angle_alpha   90.00
_cell.angle_beta   90.00
_cell.angle_gamma   90.00
#
_symmetry.space_group_name_H-M   'P 1'
#
loop_
_entity.id
_entity.type
_entity.pdbx_description
1 polymer ?
#
loop_
_entity_poly.entity_id
_entity_poly.type
_entity_poly.pdbx_seq_one_letter_code
_entity_poly.pdbx_strand_id
1 'polypeptide(L)'
;TPYSMQYNVTVERQQWNTAFRVSYIGTNTLQGEWGSIINQPVADTRRFIDKPRRFPNYPAITYIDNGAGHQYHSLTLETERRYSRGFASQFSYVLASDYGDLERGEVAENAYDRAREYGRWLDIPTHRVAAFVLYELPFGKGKHVLSGAGPLVQALAGGWELSVVYQRHSGQFLTPMWTGPDPTGTAFTTSATPAQVTIRPDLRGNPNLPSEQRTIDRWFDPAAFAPPTPGAFGTAGKGTIQGPGSTVWDLGFAKLFNLGDRLRLRWELTGTNVLNRPNYSNPGINISSLAQVGVISGIGDVSDLDPSGPRSFRMGLRLEW
;
A
#
# COMPACT_ATOMS: atom_id res chain seq x y z
N THR A 1 -2.16 -29.50 -6.87
CA THR A 1 -3.30 -28.59 -6.66
C THR A 1 -2.82 -27.41 -5.82
N PRO A 2 -3.24 -26.18 -6.12
CA PRO A 2 -2.94 -25.01 -5.30
C PRO A 2 -3.47 -25.19 -3.88
N TYR A 3 -2.71 -24.72 -2.88
CA TYR A 3 -3.16 -24.67 -1.50
C TYR A 3 -2.53 -23.51 -0.74
N SER A 4 -3.18 -23.08 0.34
CA SER A 4 -2.68 -22.03 1.23
C SER A 4 -2.76 -22.52 2.67
N MET A 5 -1.71 -22.24 3.43
CA MET A 5 -1.59 -22.54 4.85
C MET A 5 -1.60 -21.22 5.61
N GLN A 6 -2.53 -21.09 6.56
CA GLN A 6 -2.61 -19.92 7.43
C GLN A 6 -2.39 -20.36 8.86
N TYR A 7 -1.63 -19.56 9.60
CA TYR A 7 -1.38 -19.79 11.03
C TYR A 7 -1.32 -18.45 11.75
N ASN A 8 -1.80 -18.44 12.99
CA ASN A 8 -1.75 -17.26 13.84
C ASN A 8 -1.49 -17.63 15.30
N VAL A 9 -0.85 -16.71 16.01
CA VAL A 9 -0.67 -16.77 17.46
C VAL A 9 -1.07 -15.43 18.03
N THR A 10 -1.99 -15.43 19.01
CA THR A 10 -2.52 -14.20 19.59
C THR A 10 -2.44 -14.25 21.11
N VAL A 11 -1.96 -13.17 21.71
CA VAL A 11 -1.97 -12.94 23.16
C VAL A 11 -2.80 -11.71 23.45
N GLU A 12 -3.76 -11.84 24.36
CA GLU A 12 -4.67 -10.76 24.76
C GLU A 12 -4.64 -10.54 26.26
N ARG A 13 -4.76 -9.27 26.66
CA ARG A 13 -4.93 -8.90 28.07
C ARG A 13 -5.83 -7.67 28.16
N GLN A 14 -6.77 -7.71 29.09
CA GLN A 14 -7.56 -6.55 29.45
C GLN A 14 -7.05 -5.94 30.76
N GLN A 15 -6.79 -4.63 30.76
CA GLN A 15 -6.39 -3.88 31.94
C GLN A 15 -6.85 -2.43 31.85
N TRP A 16 -7.23 -1.82 32.96
CA TRP A 16 -7.68 -0.42 33.04
C TRP A 16 -8.85 -0.06 32.11
N ASN A 17 -9.75 -1.00 31.83
CA ASN A 17 -10.83 -0.86 30.84
C ASN A 17 -10.34 -0.73 29.37
N THR A 18 -9.12 -1.19 29.10
CA THR A 18 -8.53 -1.26 27.76
C THR A 18 -8.10 -2.70 27.48
N ALA A 19 -8.48 -3.24 26.33
CA ALA A 19 -7.98 -4.51 25.81
C ALA A 19 -6.70 -4.24 25.01
N PHE A 20 -5.71 -5.10 25.18
CA PHE A 20 -4.45 -5.12 24.45
C PHE A 20 -4.34 -6.47 23.76
N ARG A 21 -4.00 -6.47 22.48
CA ARG A 21 -3.81 -7.67 21.68
C ARG A 21 -2.51 -7.57 20.90
N VAL A 22 -1.77 -8.66 20.90
CA VAL A 22 -0.60 -8.87 20.03
C VAL A 22 -0.86 -10.14 19.23
N SER A 23 -0.89 -10.03 17.91
CA SER A 23 -1.09 -11.15 17.00
C SER A 23 0.07 -11.27 16.04
N TYR A 24 0.54 -12.49 15.84
CA TYR A 24 1.37 -12.84 14.69
C TYR A 24 0.51 -13.65 13.71
N ILE A 25 0.51 -13.28 12.43
CA ILE A 25 -0.24 -13.95 11.37
C ILE A 25 0.73 -14.30 10.25
N GLY A 26 0.66 -15.53 9.74
CA GLY A 26 1.40 -15.95 8.57
C GLY A 26 0.53 -16.70 7.58
N THR A 27 0.77 -16.45 6.30
CA THR A 27 0.15 -17.15 5.18
C THR A 27 1.25 -17.65 4.26
N ASN A 28 1.21 -18.94 3.90
CA ASN A 28 2.10 -19.52 2.90
C ASN A 28 1.25 -20.22 1.83
N THR A 29 1.29 -19.70 0.61
CA THR A 29 0.62 -20.28 -0.55
C THR A 29 1.65 -21.00 -1.39
N LEU A 30 1.33 -22.22 -1.79
CA LEU A 30 2.17 -23.07 -2.61
C LEU A 30 1.35 -23.63 -3.77
N GLN A 31 2.03 -23.96 -4.87
CA GLN A 31 1.41 -24.51 -6.06
C GLN A 31 0.36 -23.56 -6.66
N GLY A 32 0.54 -22.24 -6.51
CA GLY A 32 -0.28 -21.22 -7.16
C GLY A 32 -0.11 -21.22 -8.68
N GLU A 33 -0.91 -20.41 -9.39
CA GLU A 33 -0.85 -20.30 -10.85
C GLU A 33 0.51 -19.80 -11.32
N TRP A 34 1.20 -20.58 -12.15
CA TRP A 34 2.49 -20.25 -12.75
C TRP A 34 2.37 -20.17 -14.27
N GLY A 35 2.42 -18.95 -14.81
CA GLY A 35 2.47 -18.70 -16.24
C GLY A 35 3.91 -18.68 -16.77
N SER A 36 4.16 -19.36 -17.88
CA SER A 36 5.47 -19.29 -18.59
C SER A 36 5.29 -19.44 -20.09
N ILE A 37 6.25 -18.93 -20.87
CA ILE A 37 6.28 -19.10 -22.32
C ILE A 37 7.10 -20.34 -22.65
N ILE A 38 6.45 -21.48 -22.91
CA ILE A 38 7.16 -22.76 -23.17
C ILE A 38 7.89 -22.80 -24.52
N ASN A 39 7.59 -21.84 -25.39
CA ASN A 39 8.28 -21.65 -26.67
C ASN A 39 9.33 -20.53 -26.63
N GLN A 40 9.68 -20.02 -25.43
CA GLN A 40 10.71 -19.00 -25.27
C GLN A 40 12.08 -19.61 -25.60
N PRO A 41 12.85 -19.05 -26.54
CA PRO A 41 14.21 -19.50 -26.76
C PRO A 41 15.11 -19.10 -25.58
N VAL A 42 16.28 -19.73 -25.46
CA VAL A 42 17.26 -19.35 -24.44
C VAL A 42 17.80 -17.95 -24.73
N ALA A 43 17.92 -17.13 -23.68
CA ALA A 43 18.50 -15.80 -23.78
C ALA A 43 19.98 -15.87 -24.21
N ASP A 44 20.32 -15.11 -25.23
CA ASP A 44 21.67 -14.93 -25.78
C ASP A 44 21.63 -13.77 -26.80
N THR A 45 22.77 -13.42 -27.40
CA THR A 45 22.89 -12.26 -28.30
C THR A 45 22.35 -12.48 -29.72
N ARG A 46 21.84 -13.67 -30.07
CA ARG A 46 21.27 -13.95 -31.39
C ARG A 46 19.87 -13.32 -31.52
N ARG A 47 19.45 -13.03 -32.74
CA ARG A 47 18.08 -12.55 -33.03
C ARG A 47 17.09 -13.68 -32.82
N PHE A 48 15.86 -13.34 -32.42
CA PHE A 48 14.78 -14.31 -32.20
C PHE A 48 14.60 -15.29 -33.39
N ILE A 49 14.66 -14.78 -34.62
CA ILE A 49 14.49 -15.58 -35.85
C ILE A 49 15.57 -16.65 -36.06
N ASP A 50 16.75 -16.46 -35.47
CA ASP A 50 17.91 -17.36 -35.61
C ASP A 50 18.01 -18.35 -34.44
N LYS A 51 17.11 -18.25 -33.45
CA LYS A 51 17.15 -19.08 -32.25
C LYS A 51 16.39 -20.39 -32.44
N PRO A 52 16.96 -21.52 -31.99
CA PRO A 52 16.21 -22.77 -31.91
C PRO A 52 15.07 -22.64 -30.90
N ARG A 53 13.89 -23.14 -31.27
CA ARG A 53 12.67 -23.12 -30.46
C ARG A 53 12.02 -24.49 -30.49
N ARG A 54 11.32 -24.85 -29.42
CA ARG A 54 10.63 -26.16 -29.30
C ARG A 54 9.55 -26.31 -30.39
N PHE A 55 8.85 -25.21 -30.69
CA PHE A 55 7.81 -25.14 -31.72
C PHE A 55 8.11 -24.00 -32.70
N PRO A 56 9.01 -24.20 -33.70
CA PRO A 56 9.50 -23.12 -34.57
C PRO A 56 8.41 -22.39 -35.37
N ASN A 57 7.35 -23.11 -35.74
CA ASN A 57 6.26 -22.57 -36.57
C ASN A 57 5.21 -21.79 -35.76
N TYR A 58 5.33 -21.74 -34.44
CA TYR A 58 4.39 -21.07 -33.55
C TYR A 58 5.05 -19.86 -32.88
N PRO A 59 4.28 -18.82 -32.51
CA PRO A 59 4.78 -17.68 -31.73
C PRO A 59 5.02 -18.08 -30.26
N ALA A 60 4.92 -17.13 -29.34
CA ALA A 60 4.87 -17.43 -27.91
C ALA A 60 3.68 -18.33 -27.59
N ILE A 61 3.92 -19.41 -26.84
CA ILE A 61 2.88 -20.30 -26.31
C ILE A 61 2.91 -20.15 -24.79
N THR A 62 1.89 -19.50 -24.23
CA THR A 62 1.71 -19.40 -22.78
C THR A 62 1.19 -20.71 -22.24
N TYR A 63 1.89 -21.26 -21.27
CA TYR A 63 1.50 -22.44 -20.52
C TYR A 63 1.28 -22.05 -19.07
N ILE A 64 0.16 -22.47 -18.52
CA ILE A 64 -0.23 -22.21 -17.14
C ILE A 64 -0.23 -23.57 -16.42
N ASP A 65 0.52 -23.64 -15.33
CA ASP A 65 0.55 -24.79 -14.44
C ASP A 65 0.54 -24.31 -12.98
N ASN A 66 0.73 -25.23 -12.04
CA ASN A 66 0.86 -24.94 -10.63
C ASN A 66 2.33 -24.91 -10.24
N GLY A 67 2.74 -23.86 -9.53
CA GLY A 67 4.10 -23.74 -9.06
C GLY A 67 4.42 -22.43 -8.36
N ALA A 68 3.59 -21.41 -8.51
CA ALA A 68 3.78 -20.12 -7.86
C ALA A 68 3.70 -20.23 -6.34
N GLY A 69 4.34 -19.29 -5.65
CA GLY A 69 4.45 -19.25 -4.20
C GLY A 69 4.32 -17.84 -3.65
N HIS A 70 3.74 -17.74 -2.46
CA HIS A 70 3.52 -16.46 -1.78
C HIS A 70 3.63 -16.65 -0.26
N GLN A 71 4.31 -15.73 0.42
CA GLN A 71 4.65 -15.78 1.83
C GLN A 71 4.40 -14.40 2.46
N TYR A 72 3.36 -14.36 3.28
CA TYR A 72 2.98 -13.20 4.07
C TYR A 72 3.24 -13.46 5.54
N HIS A 73 3.83 -12.48 6.23
CA HIS A 73 4.01 -12.48 7.67
C HIS A 73 3.65 -11.11 8.22
N SER A 74 2.91 -11.06 9.33
CA SER A 74 2.66 -9.82 10.04
C SER A 74 2.64 -9.95 11.55
N LEU A 75 3.05 -8.88 12.20
CA LEU A 75 2.87 -8.62 13.62
C LEU A 75 1.89 -7.47 13.76
N THR A 76 0.79 -7.71 14.46
CA THR A 76 -0.27 -6.74 14.70
C THR A 76 -0.37 -6.43 16.18
N LEU A 77 -0.30 -5.14 16.51
CA LEU A 77 -0.52 -4.60 17.85
C LEU A 77 -1.84 -3.85 17.86
N GLU A 78 -2.75 -4.22 18.75
CA GLU A 78 -4.07 -3.62 18.86
C GLU A 78 -4.35 -3.19 20.30
N THR A 79 -4.96 -2.01 20.45
CA THR A 79 -5.54 -1.58 21.73
C THR A 79 -6.96 -1.08 21.51
N GLU A 80 -7.88 -1.52 22.37
CA GLU A 80 -9.28 -1.08 22.32
C GLU A 80 -9.73 -0.66 23.72
N ARG A 81 -10.15 0.59 23.86
CA ARG A 81 -10.84 1.08 25.03
C ARG A 81 -12.28 1.38 24.65
N ARG A 82 -13.20 0.56 25.17
CA ARG A 82 -14.64 0.81 25.05
C ARG A 82 -15.01 2.11 25.77
N TYR A 83 -16.01 2.80 25.24
CA TYR A 83 -16.46 4.09 25.76
C TYR A 83 -16.74 4.02 27.26
N SER A 84 -15.99 4.82 28.02
CA SER A 84 -16.15 4.92 29.46
C SER A 84 -15.72 6.29 29.93
N ARG A 85 -16.57 6.94 30.74
CA ARG A 85 -16.33 8.28 31.31
C ARG A 85 -15.95 9.33 30.25
N GLY A 86 -16.62 9.31 29.09
CA GLY A 86 -16.37 10.28 28.04
C GLY A 86 -15.20 9.97 27.11
N PHE A 87 -14.60 8.78 27.19
CA PHE A 87 -13.44 8.44 26.36
C PHE A 87 -13.53 7.02 25.79
N ALA A 88 -13.36 6.92 24.47
CA ALA A 88 -13.12 5.67 23.75
C ALA A 88 -11.90 5.83 22.85
N SER A 89 -11.18 4.73 22.63
CA SER A 89 -10.07 4.72 21.68
C SER A 89 -9.88 3.35 21.06
N GLN A 90 -9.39 3.35 19.83
CA GLN A 90 -8.92 2.16 19.15
C GLN A 90 -7.59 2.50 18.48
N PHE A 91 -6.65 1.57 18.50
CA PHE A 91 -5.37 1.69 17.84
C PHE A 91 -4.98 0.34 17.26
N SER A 92 -4.48 0.33 16.04
CA SER A 92 -3.93 -0.83 15.36
C SER A 92 -2.63 -0.42 14.67
N TYR A 93 -1.59 -1.21 14.88
CA TYR A 93 -0.32 -1.12 14.16
C TYR A 93 0.01 -2.48 13.57
N VAL A 94 0.26 -2.51 12.27
CA VAL A 94 0.68 -3.70 11.53
C VAL A 94 2.08 -3.49 11.02
N LEU A 95 2.97 -4.41 11.36
CA LEU A 95 4.27 -4.60 10.74
C LEU A 95 4.15 -5.83 9.83
N ALA A 96 4.23 -5.65 8.51
CA ALA A 96 4.04 -6.73 7.54
C ALA A 96 5.25 -6.89 6.59
N SER A 97 5.45 -8.13 6.15
CA SER A 97 6.37 -8.52 5.10
C SER A 97 5.64 -9.46 4.17
N ASP A 98 5.71 -9.17 2.88
CA ASP A 98 5.02 -9.97 1.88
C ASP A 98 5.89 -10.19 0.65
N TYR A 99 6.07 -11.45 0.27
CA TYR A 99 6.92 -11.87 -0.83
C TYR A 99 6.23 -12.95 -1.64
N GLY A 100 6.34 -12.87 -2.96
CA GLY A 100 5.78 -13.87 -3.86
C GLY A 100 6.40 -13.78 -5.24
N ASP A 101 6.01 -14.68 -6.12
CA ASP A 101 6.47 -14.72 -7.50
C ASP A 101 5.48 -14.12 -8.50
N LEU A 102 4.53 -14.90 -9.01
CA LEU A 102 3.59 -14.47 -10.05
C LEU A 102 2.19 -14.25 -9.49
N GLU A 103 1.55 -13.18 -9.96
CA GLU A 103 0.11 -13.01 -9.84
C GLU A 103 -0.63 -13.88 -10.86
N ARG A 104 -1.92 -14.11 -10.57
CA ARG A 104 -2.80 -14.80 -11.50
C ARG A 104 -2.88 -14.03 -12.83
N GLY A 105 -2.61 -14.71 -13.95
CA GLY A 105 -2.55 -14.11 -15.28
C GLY A 105 -1.20 -13.49 -15.64
N GLU A 106 -0.22 -13.43 -14.73
CA GLU A 106 1.14 -13.06 -15.08
C GLU A 106 1.91 -14.21 -15.74
N VAL A 107 2.95 -13.84 -16.47
CA VAL A 107 3.86 -14.78 -17.14
C VAL A 107 5.28 -14.42 -16.75
N ALA A 108 6.07 -15.42 -16.35
CA ALA A 108 7.47 -15.23 -16.00
C ALA A 108 8.25 -14.57 -17.14
N GLU A 109 9.10 -13.60 -16.81
CA GLU A 109 9.95 -12.88 -17.77
C GLU A 109 10.96 -13.85 -18.41
N ASN A 110 11.51 -14.75 -17.58
CA ASN A 110 12.41 -15.82 -17.99
C ASN A 110 11.83 -17.20 -17.62
N ALA A 111 11.40 -17.97 -18.62
CA ALA A 111 10.86 -19.32 -18.44
C ALA A 111 11.88 -20.32 -17.86
N TYR A 112 13.17 -19.99 -17.92
CA TYR A 112 14.27 -20.82 -17.42
C TYR A 112 14.77 -20.42 -16.03
N ASP A 113 14.32 -19.28 -15.48
CA ASP A 113 14.73 -18.79 -14.16
C ASP A 113 13.52 -18.32 -13.36
N ARG A 114 12.97 -19.24 -12.56
CA ARG A 114 11.81 -18.99 -11.72
C ARG A 114 12.14 -18.10 -10.52
N ALA A 115 13.36 -18.20 -10.00
CA ALA A 115 13.77 -17.49 -8.79
C ALA A 115 13.78 -15.97 -9.00
N ARG A 116 13.99 -15.53 -10.25
CA ARG A 116 13.89 -14.13 -10.66
C ARG A 116 12.52 -13.50 -10.39
N GLU A 117 11.44 -14.28 -10.42
CA GLU A 117 10.10 -13.76 -10.19
C GLU A 117 9.79 -13.53 -8.72
N TYR A 118 10.47 -14.24 -7.83
CA TYR A 118 10.28 -14.08 -6.39
C TYR A 118 10.83 -12.74 -5.90
N GLY A 119 9.95 -11.91 -5.33
CA GLY A 119 10.31 -10.61 -4.80
C GLY A 119 9.24 -10.04 -3.89
N ARG A 120 9.45 -8.80 -3.49
CA ARG A 120 8.56 -8.15 -2.53
C ARG A 120 7.25 -7.76 -3.22
N TRP A 121 6.13 -8.05 -2.57
CA TRP A 121 4.80 -7.79 -3.13
C TRP A 121 4.51 -6.29 -3.19
N LEU A 122 3.83 -5.85 -4.24
CA LEU A 122 3.53 -4.45 -4.50
C LEU A 122 2.62 -3.84 -3.42
N ASP A 123 1.53 -4.53 -3.12
CA ASP A 123 0.36 -3.96 -2.44
C ASP A 123 0.42 -3.95 -0.91
N ILE A 124 1.36 -4.69 -0.31
CA ILE A 124 1.44 -4.81 1.14
C ILE A 124 2.46 -3.82 1.71
N PRO A 125 2.02 -2.73 2.36
CA PRO A 125 2.94 -1.81 3.03
C PRO A 125 3.61 -2.49 4.24
N THR A 126 4.85 -2.10 4.53
CA THR A 126 5.60 -2.59 5.70
C THR A 126 4.98 -2.17 7.01
N HIS A 127 4.52 -0.92 7.08
CA HIS A 127 3.95 -0.34 8.29
C HIS A 127 2.58 0.21 7.96
N ARG A 128 1.61 -0.13 8.78
CA ARG A 128 0.26 0.45 8.73
C ARG A 128 -0.19 0.80 10.14
N VAL A 129 -0.71 2.01 10.31
CA VAL A 129 -1.28 2.52 11.56
C VAL A 129 -2.69 2.97 11.26
N ALA A 130 -3.64 2.54 12.08
CA ALA A 130 -4.98 3.06 12.15
C ALA A 130 -5.32 3.37 13.60
N ALA A 131 -5.75 4.58 13.89
CA ALA A 131 -6.15 4.98 15.22
C ALA A 131 -7.44 5.79 15.19
N PHE A 132 -8.26 5.59 16.20
CA PHE A 132 -9.49 6.31 16.44
C PHE A 132 -9.54 6.75 17.90
N VAL A 133 -9.95 7.99 18.13
CA VAL A 133 -10.21 8.52 19.46
C VAL A 133 -11.55 9.23 19.44
N LEU A 134 -12.39 8.98 20.45
CA LEU A 134 -13.58 9.74 20.74
C LEU A 134 -13.49 10.27 22.18
N TYR A 135 -13.60 11.58 22.33
CA TYR A 135 -13.48 12.26 23.61
C TYR A 135 -14.60 13.27 23.81
N GLU A 136 -15.42 13.05 24.83
CA GLU A 136 -16.41 14.00 25.32
C GLU A 136 -15.72 15.01 26.24
N LEU A 137 -15.77 16.29 25.90
CA LEU A 137 -15.09 17.33 26.68
C LEU A 137 -15.67 17.41 28.10
N PRO A 138 -14.82 17.68 29.12
CA PRO A 138 -15.21 17.55 30.52
C PRO A 138 -15.96 18.78 31.06
N PHE A 139 -16.70 19.48 30.21
CA PHE A 139 -17.39 20.73 30.53
C PHE A 139 -18.90 20.52 30.71
N GLY A 140 -19.51 21.28 31.62
CA GLY A 140 -20.96 21.36 31.77
C GLY A 140 -21.55 20.47 32.87
N LYS A 141 -22.87 20.31 32.86
CA LYS A 141 -23.62 19.67 33.95
C LYS A 141 -23.17 18.20 34.15
N GLY A 142 -22.83 17.85 35.39
CA GLY A 142 -22.39 16.50 35.74
C GLY A 142 -20.98 16.13 35.28
N LYS A 143 -20.20 17.08 34.76
CA LYS A 143 -18.78 16.91 34.42
C LYS A 143 -17.87 17.55 35.47
N HIS A 144 -16.57 17.33 35.35
CA HIS A 144 -15.59 17.81 36.33
C HIS A 144 -15.27 19.31 36.19
N VAL A 145 -15.53 19.93 35.03
CA VAL A 145 -15.24 21.35 34.76
C VAL A 145 -16.54 22.11 34.45
N LEU A 146 -16.69 23.33 34.98
CA LEU A 146 -17.90 24.18 34.82
C LEU A 146 -19.22 23.52 35.31
N SER A 147 -19.15 22.62 36.28
CA SER A 147 -20.30 21.86 36.80
C SER A 147 -21.37 22.71 37.49
N GLY A 148 -20.95 23.80 38.16
CA GLY A 148 -21.81 24.74 38.87
C GLY A 148 -22.09 26.05 38.12
N ALA A 149 -21.72 26.14 36.84
CA ALA A 149 -21.92 27.36 36.07
C ALA A 149 -23.40 27.66 35.82
N GLY A 150 -23.75 28.92 35.55
CA GLY A 150 -25.12 29.33 35.27
C GLY A 150 -25.74 28.64 34.04
N PRO A 151 -27.07 28.62 33.90
CA PRO A 151 -27.77 27.85 32.85
C PRO A 151 -27.28 28.14 31.42
N LEU A 152 -26.98 29.41 31.12
CA LEU A 152 -26.46 29.84 29.82
C LEU A 152 -25.06 29.24 29.54
N VAL A 153 -24.18 29.27 30.54
CA VAL A 153 -22.82 28.71 30.42
C VAL A 153 -22.88 27.20 30.28
N GLN A 154 -23.78 26.51 30.98
CA GLN A 154 -23.95 25.06 30.82
C GLN A 154 -24.46 24.69 29.42
N ALA A 155 -25.40 25.44 28.86
CA ALA A 155 -25.93 25.20 27.52
C ALA A 155 -24.85 25.33 26.43
N LEU A 156 -23.96 26.30 26.58
CA LEU A 156 -22.87 26.56 25.63
C LEU A 156 -21.67 25.62 25.84
N ALA A 157 -21.29 25.34 27.09
CA ALA A 157 -20.08 24.62 27.42
C ALA A 157 -20.25 23.08 27.46
N GLY A 158 -21.44 22.54 27.69
CA GLY A 158 -21.62 21.09 27.85
C GLY A 158 -21.85 20.31 26.56
N GLY A 159 -21.55 19.01 26.51
CA GLY A 159 -21.96 18.14 25.40
C GLY A 159 -21.15 18.28 24.11
N TRP A 160 -19.91 18.76 24.21
CA TRP A 160 -18.96 18.76 23.10
C TRP A 160 -18.27 17.39 22.99
N GLU A 161 -18.15 16.87 21.78
CA GLU A 161 -17.44 15.64 21.44
C GLU A 161 -16.38 15.96 20.38
N LEU A 162 -15.18 15.42 20.57
CA LEU A 162 -14.08 15.43 19.62
C LEU A 162 -13.84 13.99 19.15
N SER A 163 -13.83 13.78 17.84
CA SER A 163 -13.35 12.54 17.23
C SER A 163 -12.09 12.80 16.40
N VAL A 164 -11.18 11.84 16.43
CA VAL A 164 -9.94 11.86 15.67
C VAL A 164 -9.78 10.52 14.98
N VAL A 165 -9.52 10.52 13.68
CA VAL A 165 -9.06 9.34 12.94
C VAL A 165 -7.66 9.65 12.42
N TYR A 166 -6.75 8.73 12.65
CA TYR A 166 -5.38 8.81 12.14
C TYR A 166 -5.08 7.55 11.34
N GLN A 167 -4.63 7.75 10.11
CA GLN A 167 -4.22 6.66 9.22
C GLN A 167 -2.83 6.97 8.67
N ARG A 168 -1.95 5.97 8.67
CA ARG A 168 -0.63 6.06 8.04
C ARG A 168 -0.23 4.71 7.49
N HIS A 169 0.35 4.70 6.31
CA HIS A 169 1.06 3.52 5.83
C HIS A 169 2.35 3.89 5.12
N SER A 170 3.30 2.95 5.07
CA SER A 170 4.46 3.07 4.18
C SER A 170 4.02 2.92 2.72
N GLY A 171 4.89 3.26 1.78
CA GLY A 171 4.60 3.09 0.35
C GLY A 171 4.69 1.65 -0.14
N GLN A 172 4.21 1.46 -1.36
CA GLN A 172 4.28 0.22 -2.14
C GLN A 172 5.71 -0.12 -2.57
N PHE A 173 5.94 -1.38 -2.93
CA PHE A 173 7.21 -1.86 -3.47
C PHE A 173 7.15 -1.97 -4.98
N LEU A 174 7.69 -0.98 -5.67
CA LEU A 174 7.60 -0.84 -7.12
C LEU A 174 8.71 -1.61 -7.81
N THR A 175 8.38 -2.18 -8.97
CA THR A 175 9.33 -2.91 -9.82
C THR A 175 9.80 -1.98 -10.95
N PRO A 176 11.11 -1.73 -11.08
CA PRO A 176 11.66 -0.89 -12.15
C PRO A 176 11.43 -1.55 -13.51
N MET A 177 11.23 -0.71 -14.53
CA MET A 177 11.04 -1.16 -15.91
C MET A 177 12.06 -0.49 -16.83
N TRP A 178 12.43 -1.20 -17.88
CA TRP A 178 13.18 -0.66 -19.01
C TRP A 178 12.48 -1.08 -20.29
N THR A 179 12.31 -0.13 -21.21
CA THR A 179 11.75 -0.38 -22.53
C THR A 179 12.79 -0.14 -23.61
N GLY A 180 12.96 -1.09 -24.51
CA GLY A 180 13.87 -0.96 -25.64
C GLY A 180 13.91 -2.20 -26.53
N PRO A 181 14.83 -2.24 -27.51
CA PRO A 181 15.05 -3.42 -28.36
C PRO A 181 15.45 -4.62 -27.51
N ASP A 182 14.77 -5.75 -27.70
CA ASP A 182 14.93 -6.95 -26.88
C ASP A 182 16.40 -7.39 -26.76
N PRO A 183 17.02 -7.23 -25.58
CA PRO A 183 18.41 -7.60 -25.37
C PRO A 183 18.57 -9.12 -25.30
N THR A 184 17.50 -9.86 -24.98
CA THR A 184 17.53 -11.30 -24.75
C THR A 184 17.28 -12.12 -26.01
N GLY A 185 16.71 -11.50 -27.06
CA GLY A 185 16.28 -12.17 -28.27
C GLY A 185 15.20 -13.23 -28.03
N THR A 186 14.37 -13.08 -27.01
CA THR A 186 13.33 -14.04 -26.60
C THR A 186 11.91 -13.62 -26.96
N ALA A 187 11.67 -12.33 -27.21
CA ALA A 187 10.39 -11.82 -27.63
C ALA A 187 10.11 -12.16 -29.10
N PHE A 188 8.88 -12.61 -29.35
CA PHE A 188 8.45 -13.03 -30.68
C PHE A 188 8.53 -11.87 -31.69
N THR A 189 9.23 -12.11 -32.79
CA THR A 189 9.25 -11.23 -33.97
C THR A 189 9.50 -12.07 -35.21
N THR A 190 8.90 -11.69 -36.34
CA THR A 190 9.18 -12.28 -37.66
C THR A 190 10.27 -11.51 -38.42
N SER A 191 10.76 -10.41 -37.85
CA SER A 191 11.76 -9.53 -38.45
C SER A 191 13.16 -9.79 -37.89
N ALA A 192 14.17 -9.45 -38.70
CA ALA A 192 15.56 -9.36 -38.25
C ALA A 192 15.81 -8.21 -37.26
N THR A 193 14.87 -7.27 -37.15
CA THR A 193 14.89 -6.21 -36.13
C THR A 193 14.37 -6.76 -34.81
N PRO A 194 15.11 -6.57 -33.69
CA PRO A 194 14.63 -6.97 -32.36
C PRO A 194 13.27 -6.32 -32.04
N ALA A 195 12.38 -7.11 -31.43
CA ALA A 195 11.12 -6.59 -30.91
C ALA A 195 11.39 -5.53 -29.82
N GLN A 196 10.44 -4.61 -29.60
CA GLN A 196 10.48 -3.77 -28.39
C GLN A 196 9.88 -4.55 -27.23
N VAL A 197 10.55 -4.53 -26.09
CA VAL A 197 10.12 -5.19 -24.86
C VAL A 197 10.14 -4.23 -23.70
N THR A 198 9.32 -4.51 -22.68
CA THR A 198 9.42 -3.88 -21.37
C THR A 198 9.78 -4.97 -20.38
N ILE A 199 10.99 -4.91 -19.84
CA ILE A 199 11.55 -5.92 -18.91
C ILE A 199 12.25 -5.22 -17.75
N ARG A 200 12.65 -5.97 -16.72
CA ARG A 200 13.39 -5.41 -15.59
C ARG A 200 14.82 -5.01 -16.00
N PRO A 201 15.31 -3.83 -15.61
CA PRO A 201 16.68 -3.36 -15.90
C PRO A 201 17.75 -4.09 -15.08
N ASP A 202 19.02 -3.78 -15.35
CA ASP A 202 20.13 -4.09 -14.47
C ASP A 202 20.12 -3.17 -13.24
N LEU A 203 20.33 -3.74 -12.05
CA LEU A 203 20.50 -3.03 -10.79
C LEU A 203 22.00 -2.89 -10.47
N ARG A 204 22.49 -1.65 -10.37
CA ARG A 204 23.90 -1.30 -10.15
C ARG A 204 24.20 -0.81 -8.72
N GLY A 205 23.17 -0.41 -7.98
CA GLY A 205 23.31 0.16 -6.64
C GLY A 205 21.97 0.21 -5.91
N ASN A 206 21.95 0.86 -4.75
CA ASN A 206 20.69 1.06 -4.00
C ASN A 206 19.87 2.18 -4.67
N PRO A 207 18.65 1.90 -5.17
CA PRO A 207 17.81 2.92 -5.79
C PRO A 207 17.11 3.80 -4.76
N ASN A 208 16.98 3.33 -3.51
CA ASN A 208 16.22 4.01 -2.48
C ASN A 208 17.07 5.11 -1.83
N LEU A 209 16.81 6.34 -2.26
CA LEU A 209 17.44 7.53 -1.68
C LEU A 209 17.07 7.69 -0.19
N PRO A 210 17.97 8.26 0.62
CA PRO A 210 17.64 8.72 1.97
C PRO A 210 16.46 9.71 1.94
N SER A 211 15.64 9.72 2.99
CA SER A 211 14.40 10.50 3.04
C SER A 211 14.61 11.99 2.76
N GLU A 212 15.73 12.54 3.20
CA GLU A 212 16.15 13.94 3.02
C GLU A 212 16.56 14.30 1.59
N GLN A 213 16.84 13.30 0.74
CA GLN A 213 17.18 13.48 -0.66
C GLN A 213 15.99 13.23 -1.60
N ARG A 214 14.88 12.68 -1.07
CA ARG A 214 13.68 12.41 -1.87
C ARG A 214 12.92 13.69 -2.14
N THR A 215 12.69 13.97 -3.41
CA THR A 215 11.82 15.06 -3.86
C THR A 215 10.79 14.51 -4.84
N ILE A 216 9.78 15.32 -5.20
CA ILE A 216 8.81 14.95 -6.24
C ILE A 216 9.46 14.73 -7.61
N ASP A 217 10.57 15.42 -7.89
CA ASP A 217 11.30 15.29 -9.16
C ASP A 217 12.36 14.19 -9.13
N ARG A 218 12.66 13.65 -7.94
CA ARG A 218 13.66 12.59 -7.74
C ARG A 218 13.33 11.79 -6.49
N TRP A 219 12.37 10.88 -6.62
CA TRP A 219 11.93 10.04 -5.50
C TRP A 219 12.88 8.87 -5.22
N PHE A 220 13.46 8.30 -6.27
CA PHE A 220 14.49 7.25 -6.20
C PHE A 220 15.65 7.65 -7.12
N ASP A 221 16.78 6.95 -7.03
CA ASP A 221 17.94 7.21 -7.87
C ASP A 221 17.86 6.43 -9.20
N PRO A 222 17.58 7.09 -10.35
CA PRO A 222 17.48 6.38 -11.62
C PRO A 222 18.83 5.82 -12.08
N ALA A 223 19.94 6.42 -11.63
CA ALA A 223 21.29 5.98 -11.95
C ALA A 223 21.67 4.64 -11.30
N ALA A 224 20.88 4.17 -10.33
CA ALA A 224 20.99 2.81 -9.78
C ALA A 224 20.57 1.74 -10.79
N PHE A 225 19.98 2.12 -11.92
CA PHE A 225 19.51 1.21 -12.96
C PHE A 225 20.23 1.45 -14.29
N ALA A 226 20.31 0.40 -15.10
CA ALA A 226 20.82 0.48 -16.46
C ALA A 226 20.05 -0.45 -17.40
N PRO A 227 20.08 -0.19 -18.72
CA PRO A 227 19.61 -1.15 -19.72
C PRO A 227 20.23 -2.53 -19.49
N PRO A 228 19.46 -3.63 -19.65
CA PRO A 228 20.00 -4.98 -19.53
C PRO A 228 21.15 -5.24 -20.50
N THR A 229 22.12 -6.01 -20.05
CA THR A 229 23.24 -6.46 -20.89
C THR A 229 22.74 -7.33 -22.05
N PRO A 230 23.15 -7.09 -23.31
CA PRO A 230 22.77 -7.94 -24.44
C PRO A 230 23.07 -9.43 -24.19
N GLY A 231 22.08 -10.26 -24.43
CA GLY A 231 22.08 -11.69 -24.19
C GLY A 231 21.59 -12.13 -22.81
N ALA A 232 21.25 -11.19 -21.92
CA ALA A 232 20.74 -11.50 -20.59
C ALA A 232 19.52 -10.66 -20.24
N PHE A 233 18.69 -11.19 -19.33
CA PHE A 233 17.66 -10.40 -18.66
C PHE A 233 18.31 -9.54 -17.55
N GLY A 234 17.71 -8.40 -17.21
CA GLY A 234 18.32 -7.47 -16.24
C GLY A 234 18.44 -8.02 -14.82
N THR A 235 19.32 -7.51 -13.96
CA THR A 235 19.50 -8.07 -12.60
C THR A 235 18.50 -7.57 -11.54
N ALA A 236 17.62 -6.62 -11.83
CA ALA A 236 16.68 -6.08 -10.84
C ALA A 236 15.59 -7.09 -10.41
N GLY A 237 15.38 -7.20 -9.10
CA GLY A 237 14.25 -7.95 -8.52
C GLY A 237 12.93 -7.18 -8.55
N LYS A 238 11.81 -7.90 -8.33
CA LYS A 238 10.51 -7.27 -8.09
C LYS A 238 10.53 -6.48 -6.77
N GLY A 239 9.86 -5.33 -6.75
CA GLY A 239 9.65 -4.54 -5.53
C GLY A 239 10.92 -3.87 -4.96
N THR A 240 11.88 -3.50 -5.80
CA THR A 240 13.15 -2.90 -5.37
C THR A 240 13.09 -1.40 -5.06
N ILE A 241 12.08 -0.69 -5.56
CA ILE A 241 11.86 0.75 -5.32
C ILE A 241 10.78 0.93 -4.25
N GLN A 242 11.03 1.72 -3.22
CA GLN A 242 10.02 2.07 -2.22
C GLN A 242 9.26 3.35 -2.63
N GLY A 243 7.96 3.21 -2.87
CA GLY A 243 7.06 4.33 -3.19
C GLY A 243 6.79 5.27 -2.00
N PRO A 244 6.08 6.38 -2.24
CA PRO A 244 5.57 7.26 -1.19
C PRO A 244 4.58 6.55 -0.28
N GLY A 245 4.65 6.83 1.02
CA GLY A 245 3.61 6.43 1.97
C GLY A 245 2.57 7.53 2.15
N SER A 246 1.46 7.17 2.79
CA SER A 246 0.35 8.08 3.08
C SER A 246 0.27 8.43 4.56
N THR A 247 -0.24 9.61 4.88
CA THR A 247 -0.57 10.00 6.26
C THR A 247 -1.74 10.97 6.27
N VAL A 248 -2.83 10.56 6.90
CA VAL A 248 -4.09 11.28 6.94
C VAL A 248 -4.52 11.49 8.38
N TRP A 249 -5.04 12.69 8.64
CA TRP A 249 -5.69 13.07 9.89
C TRP A 249 -7.09 13.56 9.56
N ASP A 250 -8.09 12.92 10.14
CA ASP A 250 -9.46 13.38 10.07
C ASP A 250 -9.93 13.76 11.46
N LEU A 251 -10.75 14.81 11.54
CA LEU A 251 -11.29 15.31 12.80
C LEU A 251 -12.80 15.45 12.68
N GLY A 252 -13.51 15.10 13.74
CA GLY A 252 -14.90 15.44 13.93
C GLY A 252 -15.07 16.26 15.22
N PHE A 253 -15.92 17.26 15.16
CA PHE A 253 -16.29 18.08 16.29
C PHE A 253 -17.80 18.18 16.34
N ALA A 254 -18.40 17.68 17.40
CA ALA A 254 -19.84 17.66 17.57
C ALA A 254 -20.27 18.34 18.86
N LYS A 255 -21.47 18.90 18.82
CA LYS A 255 -22.14 19.50 19.96
C LYS A 255 -23.54 18.92 20.07
N LEU A 256 -23.84 18.34 21.23
CA LEU A 256 -25.17 17.93 21.60
C LEU A 256 -25.86 19.06 22.37
N PHE A 257 -27.00 19.50 21.86
CA PHE A 257 -27.92 20.41 22.52
C PHE A 257 -29.11 19.60 23.05
N ASN A 258 -29.30 19.60 24.37
CA ASN A 258 -30.48 19.02 24.99
C ASN A 258 -31.57 20.10 25.03
N LEU A 259 -32.64 19.91 24.26
CA LEU A 259 -33.75 20.85 24.10
C LEU A 259 -34.98 20.31 24.85
N GLY A 260 -34.95 20.43 26.18
CA GLY A 260 -35.96 19.80 27.05
C GLY A 260 -35.75 18.29 27.19
N ASP A 261 -36.81 17.56 27.54
CA ASP A 261 -36.70 16.16 27.98
C ASP A 261 -36.69 15.13 26.85
N ARG A 262 -37.17 15.50 25.65
CA ARG A 262 -37.34 14.57 24.51
C ARG A 262 -36.55 14.95 23.27
N LEU A 263 -36.23 16.23 23.08
CA LEU A 263 -35.62 16.71 21.86
C LEU A 263 -34.11 16.90 22.04
N ARG A 264 -33.31 16.34 21.12
CA ARG A 264 -31.86 16.56 21.06
C ARG A 264 -31.47 17.03 19.67
N LEU A 265 -30.66 18.07 19.62
CA LEU A 265 -30.05 18.54 18.38
C LEU A 265 -28.56 18.26 18.43
N ARG A 266 -28.05 17.50 17.47
CA ARG A 266 -26.62 17.28 17.25
C ARG A 266 -26.16 18.14 16.10
N TRP A 267 -25.26 19.07 16.38
CA TRP A 267 -24.47 19.76 15.37
C TRP A 267 -23.12 19.05 15.23
N GLU A 268 -22.67 18.84 13.99
CA GLU A 268 -21.44 18.12 13.72
C GLU A 268 -20.68 18.79 12.57
N LEU A 269 -19.37 18.96 12.76
CA LEU A 269 -18.41 19.38 11.76
C LEU A 269 -17.36 18.28 11.63
N THR A 270 -17.26 17.68 10.46
CA THR A 270 -16.22 16.70 10.12
C THR A 270 -15.27 17.30 9.10
N GLY A 271 -14.00 16.98 9.21
CA GLY A 271 -12.96 17.36 8.27
C GLY A 271 -12.10 16.16 7.92
N THR A 272 -11.86 15.94 6.63
CA THR A 272 -10.90 14.94 6.15
C THR A 272 -9.58 15.60 5.81
N ASN A 273 -8.46 14.90 5.99
CA ASN A 273 -7.11 15.38 5.74
C ASN A 273 -6.89 16.82 6.28
N VAL A 274 -7.23 17.06 7.55
CA VAL A 274 -7.30 18.41 8.13
C VAL A 274 -5.97 19.16 8.11
N LEU A 275 -4.85 18.43 8.15
CA LEU A 275 -3.50 18.99 8.05
C LEU A 275 -3.12 19.34 6.60
N ASN A 276 -3.97 19.01 5.63
CA ASN A 276 -3.78 19.25 4.21
C ASN A 276 -2.43 18.72 3.71
N ARG A 277 -2.03 17.54 4.19
CA ARG A 277 -0.79 16.90 3.78
C ARG A 277 -1.00 16.29 2.38
N PRO A 278 -0.10 16.54 1.42
CA PRO A 278 -0.13 15.84 0.14
C PRO A 278 0.18 14.35 0.32
N ASN A 279 -0.65 13.49 -0.26
CA ASN A 279 -0.39 12.07 -0.38
C ASN A 279 -0.14 11.75 -1.85
N TYR A 280 1.14 11.49 -2.14
CA TYR A 280 1.65 11.40 -3.49
C TYR A 280 1.35 10.06 -4.15
N SER A 281 1.12 10.09 -5.45
CA SER A 281 1.11 8.88 -6.28
C SER A 281 2.53 8.32 -6.46
N ASN A 282 2.64 7.11 -7.00
CA ASN A 282 3.95 6.51 -7.30
C ASN A 282 4.74 7.31 -8.36
N PRO A 283 6.07 7.34 -8.28
CA PRO A 283 6.91 7.90 -9.33
C PRO A 283 6.88 7.05 -10.61
N GLY A 284 7.27 7.65 -11.74
CA GLY A 284 7.53 6.89 -12.96
C GLY A 284 8.66 5.88 -12.77
N ILE A 285 8.39 4.62 -13.12
CA ILE A 285 9.30 3.46 -12.89
C ILE A 285 10.05 3.01 -14.15
N ASN A 286 9.71 3.55 -15.33
CA ASN A 286 10.36 3.20 -16.58
C ASN A 286 11.61 4.06 -16.81
N ILE A 287 12.78 3.45 -16.73
CA ILE A 287 14.06 4.15 -16.85
C ILE A 287 14.35 4.63 -18.28
N SER A 288 13.62 4.13 -19.28
CA SER A 288 13.70 4.63 -20.66
C SER A 288 12.90 5.92 -20.86
N SER A 289 12.00 6.26 -19.94
CA SER A 289 11.20 7.49 -19.95
C SER A 289 11.91 8.59 -19.16
N LEU A 290 12.96 9.18 -19.75
CA LEU A 290 13.89 10.09 -19.06
C LEU A 290 13.23 11.30 -18.37
N ALA A 291 12.10 11.79 -18.88
CA ALA A 291 11.39 12.92 -18.29
C ALA A 291 10.47 12.53 -17.11
N GLN A 292 10.21 11.24 -16.92
CA GLN A 292 9.23 10.74 -15.94
C GLN A 292 9.85 9.79 -14.89
N VAL A 293 11.03 9.22 -15.18
CA VAL A 293 11.70 8.29 -14.27
C VAL A 293 12.02 8.97 -12.94
N GLY A 294 11.57 8.38 -11.83
CA GLY A 294 11.77 8.94 -10.50
C GLY A 294 10.89 10.15 -10.19
N VAL A 295 10.07 10.62 -11.13
CA VAL A 295 9.21 11.80 -10.97
C VAL A 295 7.81 11.40 -10.57
N ILE A 296 7.26 12.07 -9.55
CA ILE A 296 5.88 11.96 -9.10
C ILE A 296 5.06 13.04 -9.80
N SER A 297 4.09 12.64 -10.61
CA SER A 297 3.22 13.53 -11.38
C SER A 297 1.78 13.62 -10.85
N GLY A 298 1.47 12.92 -9.75
CA GLY A 298 0.10 12.79 -9.22
C GLY A 298 0.01 12.89 -7.70
N ILE A 299 -1.19 13.25 -7.24
CA ILE A 299 -1.63 13.29 -5.85
C ILE A 299 -2.94 12.51 -5.77
N GLY A 300 -3.09 11.65 -4.77
CA GLY A 300 -4.30 10.82 -4.61
C GLY A 300 -4.10 9.47 -3.93
N ASP A 301 -2.99 9.28 -3.21
CA ASP A 301 -2.57 7.96 -2.72
C ASP A 301 -2.26 6.95 -3.83
N VAL A 302 -1.74 5.79 -3.42
CA VAL A 302 -1.42 4.65 -4.28
C VAL A 302 -2.29 3.43 -3.99
N SER A 303 -3.10 3.51 -2.94
CA SER A 303 -4.07 2.48 -2.56
C SER A 303 -5.49 2.94 -2.93
N ASP A 304 -6.16 2.19 -3.82
CA ASP A 304 -7.60 2.36 -4.06
C ASP A 304 -8.46 2.01 -2.83
N LEU A 305 -7.88 1.32 -1.85
CA LEU A 305 -8.57 0.87 -0.64
C LEU A 305 -8.61 1.94 0.46
N ASP A 306 -7.65 2.88 0.46
CA ASP A 306 -7.56 3.96 1.45
C ASP A 306 -7.31 5.32 0.78
N PRO A 307 -8.22 5.79 -0.09
CA PRO A 307 -7.99 6.99 -0.88
C PRO A 307 -7.85 8.21 0.04
N SER A 308 -6.70 8.86 -0.02
CA SER A 308 -6.45 10.08 0.73
C SER A 308 -6.73 11.31 -0.14
N GLY A 309 -7.95 11.82 0.01
CA GLY A 309 -8.43 12.99 -0.73
C GLY A 309 -7.83 14.31 -0.27
N PRO A 310 -8.10 15.41 -1.02
CA PRO A 310 -7.82 16.75 -0.54
C PRO A 310 -8.60 17.03 0.74
N ARG A 311 -8.15 18.05 1.48
CA ARG A 311 -8.86 18.50 2.68
C ARG A 311 -10.30 18.88 2.33
N SER A 312 -11.25 18.29 3.02
CA SER A 312 -12.67 18.60 2.85
C SER A 312 -13.33 18.78 4.21
N PHE A 313 -14.39 19.58 4.27
CA PHE A 313 -15.18 19.78 5.48
C PHE A 313 -16.64 19.55 5.17
N ARG A 314 -17.34 18.89 6.09
CA ARG A 314 -18.78 18.67 6.04
C ARG A 314 -19.39 19.05 7.36
N MET A 315 -20.44 19.85 7.30
CA MET A 315 -21.27 20.19 8.44
C MET A 315 -22.62 19.47 8.34
N GLY A 316 -23.15 19.04 9.48
CA GLY A 316 -24.44 18.39 9.59
C GLY A 316 -25.20 18.82 10.84
N LEU A 317 -26.54 18.77 10.72
CA LEU A 317 -27.46 18.90 11.83
C LEU A 317 -28.34 17.64 11.86
N ARG A 318 -28.49 17.05 13.03
CA ARG A 318 -29.39 15.93 13.27
C ARG A 318 -30.30 16.26 14.44
N LEU A 319 -31.60 16.12 14.22
CA LEU A 319 -32.61 16.23 15.26
C LEU A 319 -33.04 14.82 15.68
N GLU A 320 -33.07 14.56 16.97
CA GLU A 320 -33.50 13.30 17.59
C GLU A 320 -34.69 13.61 18.52
N TRP A 321 -35.76 12.82 18.44
CA TRP A 321 -37.00 12.98 19.22
C TRP A 321 -37.57 11.63 19.68
#